data_AF-A0A8J2KBP3-F1
#
_entry.id   AF-A0A8J2KBP3-F1
#
_cell.length_a   1.000
_cell.length_b   1.000
_cell.length_c   1.000
_cell.angle_alpha   90.00
_cell.angle_beta   90.00
_cell.angle_gamma   90.00
#
_symmetry.space_group_name_H-M   'P 1'
#
loop_
_entity.id
_entity.type
_entity.pdbx_description
1 polymer ?
#
loop_
_entity_poly.entity_id
_entity_poly.type
_entity_poly.pdbx_seq_one_letter_code
_entity_poly.pdbx_strand_id
1 'polypeptide(L)'
;RACPAKVLDPALVRRDVVKTTEAGSTTQVVLRPVTLVPNVFDSCHYFYCILRICALESVIATSILSLTTGNILSDQLETDLEMVMMEAELVTTCLELCEILHHELIFHPPCQALVETIRKSMRFMQSEGLLWLQSVS
;
A
#
# COMPACT_ATOMS: atom_id res chain seq x y z
N ARG A 1 15.53 -14.81 -42.54
CA ARG A 1 15.25 -13.41 -42.09
C ARG A 1 13.96 -13.44 -41.28
N ALA A 2 14.05 -13.34 -39.95
CA ALA A 2 12.88 -13.30 -39.08
C ALA A 2 12.19 -11.93 -39.19
N CYS A 3 10.86 -11.91 -39.31
CA CYS A 3 10.09 -10.67 -39.25
C CYS A 3 10.12 -10.10 -37.82
N PRO A 4 10.34 -8.78 -37.63
CA PRO A 4 10.38 -8.21 -36.29
C PRO A 4 8.98 -8.22 -35.67
N ALA A 5 8.82 -8.91 -34.54
CA ALA A 5 7.62 -8.87 -33.73
C ALA A 5 7.43 -7.45 -33.17
N LYS A 6 6.34 -6.79 -33.54
CA LYS A 6 6.01 -5.45 -33.04
C LYS A 6 5.22 -5.61 -31.75
N VAL A 7 5.81 -5.17 -30.63
CA VAL A 7 5.13 -5.05 -29.35
C VAL A 7 4.11 -3.92 -29.44
N LEU A 8 2.88 -4.17 -29.00
CA LEU A 8 1.82 -3.15 -28.92
C LEU A 8 1.70 -2.70 -27.46
N ASP A 9 1.47 -1.40 -27.22
CA ASP A 9 1.25 -0.86 -25.87
C ASP A 9 0.06 -1.54 -25.17
N PRO A 10 0.12 -1.87 -23.86
CA PRO A 10 1.16 -1.61 -22.86
C PRO A 10 2.11 -2.82 -22.65
N ALA A 11 2.76 -3.30 -23.72
CA ALA A 11 3.71 -4.41 -23.70
C ALA A 11 3.15 -5.77 -23.24
N LEU A 12 1.83 -5.91 -23.10
CA LEU A 12 1.16 -7.15 -22.66
C LEU A 12 0.96 -8.17 -23.78
N VAL A 13 0.98 -7.72 -25.04
CA VAL A 13 0.67 -8.58 -26.19
C VAL A 13 1.70 -8.40 -27.29
N ARG A 14 2.27 -9.51 -27.73
CA ARG A 14 3.11 -9.63 -28.92
C ARG A 14 2.26 -10.07 -30.10
N ARG A 15 2.44 -9.39 -31.23
CA ARG A 15 1.85 -9.78 -32.50
C ARG A 15 2.90 -10.51 -33.34
N ASP A 16 2.70 -11.80 -33.52
CA ASP A 16 3.51 -12.64 -34.39
C ASP A 16 2.77 -12.83 -35.72
N VAL A 17 3.42 -12.52 -36.84
CA VAL A 17 2.88 -12.80 -38.17
C VAL A 17 3.42 -14.14 -38.63
N VAL A 18 2.58 -15.17 -38.64
CA VAL A 18 2.95 -16.51 -39.13
C VAL A 18 2.55 -16.61 -40.60
N LYS A 19 3.53 -16.92 -41.46
CA LYS A 19 3.30 -17.22 -42.87
C LYS A 19 3.22 -18.73 -43.03
N THR A 20 2.04 -19.27 -43.32
CA THR A 20 1.88 -20.69 -43.62
C THR A 20 2.07 -20.88 -45.12
N THR A 21 3.02 -21.73 -45.53
CA THR A 21 3.38 -21.92 -46.95
C THR A 21 2.75 -23.19 -47.51
N GLU A 22 1.42 -23.28 -47.56
CA GLU A 22 0.75 -24.36 -48.32
C GLU A 22 -0.49 -23.81 -49.04
N ALA A 23 -0.39 -23.74 -50.38
CA ALA A 23 -1.45 -23.60 -51.40
C ALA A 23 -2.51 -22.47 -51.29
N GLY A 24 -2.31 -21.44 -50.47
CA GLY A 24 -3.14 -20.21 -50.51
C GLY A 24 -2.65 -19.23 -49.46
N SER A 25 -2.20 -18.05 -49.89
CA SER A 25 -1.49 -17.08 -49.03
C SER A 25 -2.42 -16.42 -47.99
N THR A 26 -2.78 -17.15 -46.93
CA THR A 26 -3.46 -16.61 -45.76
C THR A 26 -2.40 -16.18 -44.75
N THR A 27 -2.28 -14.87 -44.54
CA THR A 27 -1.39 -14.32 -43.51
C THR A 27 -2.11 -14.43 -42.17
N GLN A 28 -1.68 -15.34 -41.30
CA GLN A 28 -2.29 -15.51 -39.99
C GLN A 28 -1.58 -14.64 -38.96
N VAL A 29 -2.34 -13.78 -38.29
CA VAL A 29 -1.85 -12.95 -37.20
C VAL A 29 -2.13 -13.67 -35.89
N VAL A 30 -1.08 -14.09 -35.20
CA VAL A 30 -1.17 -14.74 -33.89
C VAL A 30 -0.83 -13.71 -32.81
N LEU A 31 -1.72 -13.55 -31.85
CA LEU A 31 -1.48 -12.71 -30.67
C LEU A 31 -1.01 -13.62 -29.53
N ARG A 32 0.16 -13.32 -28.95
CA ARG A 32 0.66 -14.03 -27.77
C ARG A 32 0.79 -13.07 -26.59
N PRO A 33 0.34 -13.44 -25.38
CA PRO A 33 0.60 -12.66 -24.20
C PRO A 33 2.11 -12.66 -23.91
N VAL A 34 2.64 -11.51 -23.51
CA VAL A 34 4.01 -11.40 -23.03
C VAL A 34 4.04 -11.90 -21.59
N THR A 35 4.52 -13.12 -21.39
CA THR A 35 4.65 -13.74 -20.06
C THR A 35 5.96 -13.38 -19.36
N LEU A 36 6.84 -12.63 -20.04
CA LEU A 36 8.07 -12.13 -19.45
C LEU A 36 7.73 -10.85 -18.66
N VAL A 37 7.83 -10.92 -17.34
CA VAL A 37 7.82 -9.73 -16.48
C VAL A 37 8.91 -8.77 -16.99
N PRO A 38 8.62 -7.47 -17.21
CA PRO A 38 9.63 -6.52 -17.64
C PRO A 38 10.85 -6.62 -16.73
N ASN A 39 12.03 -6.79 -17.32
CA ASN A 39 13.25 -7.19 -16.61
C ASN A 39 13.86 -6.09 -15.72
N VAL A 40 13.10 -5.02 -15.45
CA VAL A 40 13.45 -3.94 -14.53
C VAL A 40 12.13 -3.38 -13.97
N PHE A 41 12.06 -3.23 -12.63
CA PHE A 41 10.94 -2.75 -11.81
C PHE A 41 9.86 -3.83 -11.53
N ASP A 42 9.47 -4.11 -10.28
CA ASP A 42 9.10 -3.09 -9.29
C ASP A 42 9.04 -3.66 -7.86
N SER A 43 10.17 -3.73 -7.15
CA SER A 43 10.15 -4.04 -5.70
C SER A 43 9.31 -2.98 -4.97
N CYS A 44 9.31 -1.73 -5.44
CA CYS A 44 8.50 -0.66 -4.90
C CYS A 44 7.00 -0.96 -5.05
N HIS A 45 6.50 -1.43 -6.20
CA HIS A 45 5.07 -1.72 -6.35
C HIS A 45 4.56 -2.86 -5.46
N TYR A 46 5.36 -3.91 -5.23
CA TYR A 46 5.00 -4.96 -4.26
C TYR A 46 5.20 -4.50 -2.82
N PHE A 47 6.25 -3.73 -2.54
CA PHE A 47 6.50 -3.10 -1.25
C PHE A 47 5.36 -2.16 -0.87
N TYR A 48 4.83 -1.34 -1.79
CA TYR A 48 3.69 -0.47 -1.55
C TYR A 48 2.41 -1.24 -1.23
N CYS A 49 2.23 -2.47 -1.75
CA CYS A 49 1.10 -3.32 -1.36
C CYS A 49 1.23 -3.79 0.10
N ILE A 50 2.42 -4.20 0.53
CA ILE A 50 2.68 -4.64 1.92
C ILE A 50 2.68 -3.45 2.88
N LEU A 51 3.31 -2.33 2.49
CA LEU A 51 3.34 -1.13 3.31
C LEU A 51 1.94 -0.62 3.59
N ARG A 52 1.03 -0.64 2.62
CA ARG A 52 -0.34 -0.20 2.85
C ARG A 52 -1.07 -1.02 3.92
N ILE A 53 -0.73 -2.29 4.11
CA ILE A 53 -1.37 -3.17 5.10
C ILE A 53 -1.02 -2.69 6.52
N CYS A 54 0.25 -2.36 6.77
CA CYS A 54 0.71 -2.00 8.12
C CYS A 54 1.00 -0.50 8.31
N ALA A 55 0.91 0.32 7.27
CA ALA A 55 1.30 1.74 7.33
C ALA A 55 0.42 2.51 8.31
N LEU A 56 -0.89 2.28 8.27
CA LEU A 56 -1.82 2.99 9.15
C LEU A 56 -1.69 2.55 10.61
N GLU A 57 -1.47 1.25 10.82
CA GLU A 57 -1.16 0.69 12.14
C GLU A 57 0.15 1.26 12.70
N SER A 58 1.17 1.41 11.86
CA SER A 58 2.45 2.01 12.22
C SER A 58 2.32 3.49 12.57
N VAL A 59 1.49 4.24 11.83
CA VAL A 59 1.16 5.63 12.14
C VAL A 59 0.46 5.73 13.49
N ILE A 60 -0.50 4.87 13.78
CA ILE A 60 -1.21 4.85 15.08
C ILE A 60 -0.23 4.53 16.20
N ALA A 61 0.59 3.48 16.06
CA ALA A 61 1.59 3.11 17.06
C ALA A 61 2.61 4.23 17.32
N THR A 62 3.05 4.89 16.26
CA THR A 62 4.00 6.02 16.34
C THR A 62 3.34 7.24 17.00
N SER A 63 2.07 7.49 16.71
CA SER A 63 1.29 8.56 17.35
C SER A 63 1.13 8.31 18.85
N ILE A 64 0.84 7.07 19.25
CA ILE A 64 0.78 6.66 20.66
C ILE A 64 2.13 6.92 21.33
N LEU A 65 3.22 6.42 20.75
CA LEU A 65 4.56 6.62 21.29
C LEU A 65 4.90 8.12 21.44
N SER A 66 4.61 8.92 20.41
CA SER A 66 4.85 10.36 20.43
C SER A 66 4.07 11.07 21.54
N LEU A 67 2.84 10.67 21.80
CA LEU A 67 2.01 11.23 22.87
C LEU A 67 2.46 10.75 24.26
N THR A 68 3.05 9.56 24.35
CA THR A 68 3.52 8.98 25.61
C THR A 68 4.86 9.55 26.07
N THR A 69 5.86 9.61 25.17
CA THR A 69 7.22 9.99 25.56
C THR A 69 7.53 11.45 25.26
N GLY A 70 6.70 12.14 24.48
CA GLY A 70 7.00 13.47 23.93
C GLY A 70 8.19 13.48 22.95
N ASN A 71 8.84 12.33 22.74
CA ASN A 71 9.98 12.15 21.84
C ASN A 71 10.02 10.71 21.32
N ILE A 72 9.76 10.55 20.03
CA ILE A 72 9.75 9.29 19.29
C ILE A 72 11.11 8.55 19.36
N LEU A 73 12.20 9.26 19.71
CA LEU A 73 13.57 8.73 19.77
C LEU A 73 14.02 8.37 21.19
N SER A 74 13.18 8.55 22.22
CA SER A 74 13.58 8.18 23.57
C SER A 74 13.47 6.67 23.76
N ASP A 75 14.61 6.01 23.98
CA ASP A 75 14.73 4.57 24.29
C ASP A 75 14.23 4.21 25.71
N GLN A 76 13.46 5.11 26.34
CA GLN A 76 12.99 5.03 27.73
C GLN A 76 11.51 4.69 27.77
N LEU A 77 11.07 3.70 26.97
CA LEU A 77 9.71 3.21 27.09
C LEU A 77 9.65 2.25 28.28
N GLU A 78 9.19 2.74 29.43
CA GLU A 78 8.88 1.85 30.56
C GLU A 78 7.74 0.91 30.14
N THR A 79 8.02 -0.40 30.22
CA THR A 79 7.18 -1.48 29.67
C THR A 79 5.79 -1.64 30.32
N ASP A 80 5.49 -0.91 31.41
CA ASP A 80 4.28 -1.06 32.23
C ASP A 80 3.45 0.23 32.39
N LEU A 81 3.55 1.16 31.44
CA LEU A 81 2.73 2.39 31.46
C LEU A 81 1.31 2.12 30.94
N GLU A 82 0.34 1.97 31.85
CA GLU A 82 -1.07 2.17 31.53
C GLU A 82 -1.31 3.66 31.23
N MET A 83 -1.47 3.99 29.94
CA MET A 83 -1.75 5.35 29.50
C MET A 83 -3.18 5.52 29.01
N VAL A 84 -3.82 6.56 29.54
CA VAL A 84 -5.11 7.04 29.08
C VAL A 84 -4.87 8.25 28.20
N MET A 85 -5.42 8.22 26.98
CA MET A 85 -5.34 9.31 26.02
C MET A 85 -6.68 9.55 25.34
N MET A 86 -6.92 10.80 24.95
CA MET A 86 -8.14 11.18 24.23
C MET A 86 -8.06 10.70 22.78
N GLU A 87 -9.11 10.03 22.30
CA GLU A 87 -9.21 9.61 20.89
C GLU A 87 -8.99 10.78 19.93
N ALA A 88 -9.54 11.96 20.26
CA ALA A 88 -9.41 13.15 19.43
C ALA A 88 -7.96 13.61 19.27
N GLU A 89 -7.16 13.55 20.34
CA GLU A 89 -5.74 13.91 20.30
C GLU A 89 -4.98 12.89 19.45
N LEU A 90 -5.20 11.59 19.69
CA LEU A 90 -4.58 10.52 18.91
C LEU A 90 -4.89 10.62 17.42
N VAL A 91 -6.15 10.87 17.05
CA VAL A 91 -6.56 11.04 15.65
C VAL A 91 -5.89 12.27 15.03
N THR A 92 -5.76 13.36 15.78
CA THR A 92 -5.10 14.58 15.29
C THR A 92 -3.62 14.32 14.99
N THR A 93 -2.90 13.68 15.92
CA THR A 93 -1.50 13.29 15.73
C THR A 93 -1.32 12.32 14.55
N CYS A 94 -2.24 11.38 14.37
CA CYS A 94 -2.22 10.47 13.22
C CYS A 94 -2.35 11.23 11.89
N LEU A 95 -3.21 12.25 11.84
CA LEU A 95 -3.39 13.06 10.63
C LEU A 95 -2.15 13.87 10.28
N GLU A 96 -1.48 14.43 11.28
CA GLU A 96 -0.20 15.15 11.09
C GLU A 96 0.87 14.22 10.51
N LEU A 97 1.01 13.01 11.05
CA LEU A 97 1.95 12.01 10.52
C LEU A 97 1.57 11.55 9.10
N CYS A 98 0.28 11.33 8.84
CA CYS A 98 -0.19 10.99 7.49
C CYS A 98 0.06 12.14 6.50
N GLU A 99 -0.02 13.40 6.92
CA GLU A 99 0.30 14.56 6.10
C GLU A 99 1.80 14.59 5.76
N ILE A 100 2.69 14.23 6.67
CA ILE A 100 4.13 14.13 6.36
C ILE A 100 4.38 13.04 5.30
N LEU A 101 3.69 11.91 5.40
CA LEU A 101 3.92 10.73 4.56
C LEU A 101 3.06 10.69 3.28
N HIS A 102 2.21 11.68 3.03
CA HIS A 102 1.21 11.61 1.96
C HIS A 102 1.80 11.55 0.55
N HIS A 103 3.04 12.00 0.36
CA HIS A 103 3.76 11.91 -0.91
C HIS A 103 4.32 10.51 -1.18
N GLU A 104 4.48 9.70 -0.15
CA GLU A 104 5.12 8.38 -0.23
C GLU A 104 4.09 7.25 -0.11
N LEU A 105 2.99 7.48 0.63
CA LEU A 105 2.02 6.45 0.98
C LEU A 105 0.58 6.85 0.68
N ILE A 106 -0.18 5.86 0.21
CA ILE A 106 -1.63 5.96 0.05
C ILE A 106 -2.28 5.22 1.23
N PHE A 107 -2.76 5.98 2.22
CA PHE A 107 -3.34 5.43 3.45
C PHE A 107 -4.78 4.96 3.33
N HIS A 108 -5.53 5.47 2.35
CA HIS A 108 -6.93 5.13 2.16
C HIS A 108 -7.32 5.11 0.68
N PRO A 109 -8.37 4.36 0.30
CA PRO A 109 -8.97 4.47 -1.01
C PRO A 109 -9.50 5.89 -1.28
N PRO A 110 -9.51 6.37 -2.54
CA PRO A 110 -9.90 7.74 -2.87
C PRO A 110 -11.35 8.11 -2.50
N CYS A 111 -12.20 7.11 -2.25
CA CYS A 111 -13.61 7.28 -1.87
C CYS A 111 -13.86 7.30 -0.35
N GLN A 112 -12.82 7.21 0.48
CA GLN A 112 -12.94 7.20 1.94
C GLN A 112 -12.27 8.44 2.52
N ALA A 113 -12.77 8.94 3.65
CA ALA A 113 -12.09 9.97 4.41
C ALA A 113 -10.97 9.33 5.25
N LEU A 114 -9.77 9.91 5.23
CA LEU A 114 -8.62 9.44 6.00
C LEU A 114 -8.96 9.25 7.49
N VAL A 115 -9.72 10.19 8.08
CA VAL A 115 -10.17 10.13 9.47
C VAL A 115 -11.00 8.88 9.76
N GLU A 116 -11.91 8.51 8.85
CA GLU A 116 -12.75 7.32 9.00
C GLU A 116 -11.91 6.04 8.88
N THR A 117 -10.92 6.04 7.97
CA THR A 117 -9.97 4.93 7.82
C THR A 117 -9.11 4.76 9.07
N ILE A 118 -8.59 5.84 9.66
CA ILE A 118 -7.86 5.83 10.95
C ILE A 118 -8.73 5.22 12.04
N ARG A 119 -9.97 5.72 12.22
CA ARG A 119 -10.89 5.16 13.25
C ARG A 119 -11.21 3.70 13.02
N LYS A 120 -11.37 3.27 11.77
CA LYS A 120 -11.58 1.86 11.43
C LYS A 120 -10.38 1.01 11.82
N SER A 121 -9.15 1.49 11.56
CA SER A 121 -7.92 0.82 11.95
C SER A 121 -7.75 0.75 13.47
N MET A 122 -8.10 1.82 14.19
CA MET A 122 -8.10 1.82 15.66
C MET A 122 -9.08 0.78 16.22
N ARG A 123 -10.29 0.68 15.66
CA ARG A 123 -11.26 -0.36 16.04
C ARG A 123 -10.77 -1.77 15.74
N PHE A 124 -10.05 -1.95 14.64
CA PHE A 124 -9.40 -3.23 14.33
C PHE A 124 -8.35 -3.58 15.39
N MET A 125 -7.47 -2.64 15.73
CA MET A 125 -6.48 -2.83 16.80
C MET A 125 -7.13 -3.11 18.16
N GLN A 126 -8.32 -2.55 18.44
CA GLN A 126 -9.10 -2.89 19.63
C GLN A 126 -9.64 -4.32 19.58
N SER A 127 -10.18 -4.78 18.44
CA SER A 127 -10.69 -6.15 18.33
C SER A 127 -9.58 -7.20 18.48
N GLU A 128 -8.36 -6.87 18.09
CA GLU A 128 -7.18 -7.73 18.28
C GLU A 128 -6.57 -7.63 19.69
N GLY A 129 -7.12 -6.78 20.57
CA GLY A 129 -6.65 -6.62 21.95
C GLY A 129 -5.36 -5.80 22.09
N LEU A 130 -4.99 -5.02 21.07
CA LEU A 130 -3.80 -4.16 21.08
C LEU A 130 -4.05 -2.81 21.76
N LEU A 131 -5.31 -2.36 21.78
CA LEU A 131 -5.75 -1.09 22.39
C LEU A 131 -7.01 -1.30 23.22
N TRP A 132 -7.11 -0.62 24.36
CA TRP A 132 -8.30 -0.61 25.22
C TRP A 132 -8.95 0.78 25.20
N LEU A 133 -10.26 0.85 25.01
CA LEU A 133 -11.02 2.10 25.14
C LEU A 133 -11.70 2.17 26.50
N GLN A 134 -11.49 3.27 27.21
CA GLN A 134 -12.23 3.61 28.41
C GLN A 134 -13.10 4.83 28.12
N SER A 135 -14.42 4.67 28.12
CA SER A 135 -15.33 5.81 28.04
C SER A 135 -15.33 6.53 29.38
N VAL A 136 -14.84 7.78 29.41
CA VAL A 136 -14.99 8.65 30.57
C VAL A 136 -16.42 9.19 30.57
N SER A 137 -17.21 8.77 31.56
CA SER A 137 -18.59 9.22 31.82
C SER A 137 -18.62 10.56 32.54
#